data_AF-A0A480AC75-F1
#
_entry.id   AF-A0A480AC75-F1
#
_cell.length_a   1.000
_cell.length_b   1.000
_cell.length_c   1.000
_cell.angle_alpha   90.00
_cell.angle_beta   90.00
_cell.angle_gamma   90.00
#
_symmetry.space_group_name_H-M   'P 1'
#
loop_
_entity.id
_entity.type
_entity.pdbx_description
1 polymer ?
#
loop_
_entity_poly.entity_id
_entity_poly.type
_entity_poly.pdbx_seq_one_letter_code
_entity_poly.pdbx_strand_id
1 'polypeptide(L)'
;MADIILKILPTNKKAKEAFVYYRDGMSAQAEGEYAEALDYYTEALEMEDDPNDRGYILYNMGLIYASNGDHNKALEFYHQAIELNPQLPQALNNIAVIYHFQGERAKESGDHDGGEALFDQAADYWIRAIRMAPNNYIEAQNWLKTTGRSQIDVFF
;
A
#
# COMPACT_ATOMS: atom_id res chain seq x y z
N MET A 1 -7.45 45.16 -19.85
CA MET A 1 -8.36 44.02 -19.56
C MET A 1 -7.50 42.77 -19.62
N ALA A 2 -7.38 41.90 -18.63
CA ALA A 2 -7.73 41.88 -17.22
C ALA A 2 -6.76 40.86 -16.58
N ASP A 3 -6.33 41.14 -15.37
CA ASP A 3 -5.81 40.20 -14.36
C ASP A 3 -4.50 39.44 -14.62
N ILE A 4 -3.43 40.16 -14.26
CA ILE A 4 -2.35 39.65 -13.42
C ILE A 4 -2.95 38.90 -12.22
N ILE A 5 -2.90 37.56 -12.19
CA ILE A 5 -2.61 36.77 -10.97
C ILE A 5 -1.87 35.48 -11.39
N LEU A 6 -0.59 35.63 -11.75
CA LEU A 6 0.40 34.60 -11.46
C LEU A 6 1.07 34.99 -10.13
N LYS A 7 0.30 35.04 -9.04
CA LYS A 7 0.86 34.91 -7.68
C LYS A 7 1.15 33.42 -7.55
N ILE A 8 2.39 32.95 -7.66
CA ILE A 8 3.35 32.83 -6.55
C ILE A 8 2.63 32.56 -5.21
N LEU A 9 1.65 31.66 -5.22
CA LEU A 9 1.29 30.92 -4.02
C LEU A 9 2.28 29.77 -3.91
N PRO A 10 2.77 29.50 -2.70
CA PRO A 10 3.99 28.74 -2.50
C PRO A 10 3.62 27.28 -2.69
N THR A 11 4.17 26.64 -3.72
CA THR A 11 4.29 25.17 -3.77
C THR A 11 4.90 24.59 -2.47
N ASN A 12 5.49 25.44 -1.63
CA ASN A 12 6.09 25.09 -0.35
C ASN A 12 5.14 25.18 0.87
N LYS A 13 4.09 26.03 0.90
CA LYS A 13 3.31 26.20 2.16
C LYS A 13 2.30 25.08 2.36
N LYS A 14 1.49 24.77 1.34
CA LYS A 14 0.54 23.66 1.40
C LYS A 14 1.25 22.32 1.58
N ALA A 15 2.31 22.05 0.81
CA ALA A 15 3.12 20.85 0.97
C ALA A 15 3.76 20.75 2.38
N LYS A 16 4.18 21.88 2.98
CA LYS A 16 4.64 21.89 4.38
C LYS A 16 3.53 21.54 5.36
N GLU A 17 2.33 22.09 5.17
CA GLU A 17 1.17 21.79 6.01
C GLU A 17 0.77 20.32 5.86
N ALA A 18 0.68 19.82 4.62
CA ALA A 18 0.46 18.40 4.32
C ALA A 18 1.49 17.50 5.01
N PHE A 19 2.78 17.87 4.95
CA PHE A 19 3.84 17.13 5.61
C PHE A 19 3.73 17.13 7.15
N VAL A 20 3.26 18.23 7.75
CA VAL A 20 2.99 18.28 9.20
C VAL A 20 1.87 17.29 9.55
N TYR A 21 0.73 17.38 8.86
CA TYR A 21 -0.38 16.43 9.06
C TYR A 21 0.05 14.98 8.83
N TYR A 22 0.84 14.70 7.79
CA TYR A 22 1.38 13.37 7.54
C TYR A 22 2.24 12.87 8.70
N ARG A 23 3.09 13.73 9.27
CA ARG A 23 3.92 13.38 10.43
C ARG A 23 3.12 13.16 11.70
N ASP A 24 2.10 13.96 11.94
CA ASP A 24 1.20 13.80 13.08
C ASP A 24 0.40 12.50 12.95
N GLY A 25 -0.06 12.18 11.74
CA GLY A 25 -0.68 10.88 11.41
C GLY A 25 0.24 9.69 11.68
N MET A 26 1.51 9.77 11.28
CA MET A 26 2.50 8.73 11.60
C MET A 26 2.76 8.60 13.11
N SER A 27 2.77 9.70 13.85
CA SER A 27 2.94 9.69 15.31
C SER A 27 1.76 9.01 15.99
N ALA A 28 0.53 9.45 15.71
CA ALA A 28 -0.69 8.85 16.24
C ALA A 28 -0.78 7.35 15.87
N GLN A 29 -0.41 6.97 14.64
CA GLN A 29 -0.37 5.56 14.23
C GLN A 29 0.62 4.75 15.06
N ALA A 30 1.81 5.28 15.36
CA ALA A 30 2.80 4.61 16.19
C ALA A 30 2.34 4.44 17.65
N GLU A 31 1.48 5.33 18.12
CA GLU A 31 0.84 5.29 19.45
C GLU A 31 -0.42 4.38 19.48
N GLY A 32 -0.87 3.89 18.32
CA GLY A 32 -2.07 3.05 18.19
C GLY A 32 -3.38 3.84 18.11
N GLU A 33 -3.30 5.17 18.00
CA GLU A 33 -4.42 6.10 17.90
C GLU A 33 -4.95 6.15 16.46
N TYR A 34 -5.46 5.02 15.99
CA TYR A 34 -5.77 4.81 14.57
C TYR A 34 -6.85 5.72 14.00
N ALA A 35 -7.84 6.13 14.81
CA ALA A 35 -8.86 7.07 14.35
C ALA A 35 -8.25 8.47 14.09
N GLU A 36 -7.48 8.97 15.05
CA GLU A 36 -6.79 10.27 14.92
C GLU A 36 -5.74 10.26 13.80
N ALA A 37 -5.00 9.15 13.65
CA ALA A 37 -4.09 8.99 12.54
C ALA A 37 -4.78 9.07 11.17
N LEU A 38 -5.97 8.48 11.02
CA LEU A 38 -6.77 8.57 9.79
C LEU A 38 -7.27 9.99 9.53
N ASP A 39 -7.65 10.73 10.56
CA ASP A 39 -8.04 12.13 10.43
C ASP A 39 -6.86 12.98 9.92
N TYR A 40 -5.68 12.85 10.54
CA TYR A 40 -4.47 13.54 10.08
C TYR A 40 -4.03 13.14 8.67
N TYR A 41 -4.10 11.85 8.31
CA TYR A 41 -3.81 11.44 6.94
C TYR A 41 -4.82 11.98 5.92
N THR A 42 -6.09 12.12 6.30
CA THR A 42 -7.10 12.72 5.44
C THR A 42 -6.79 14.19 5.16
N GLU A 43 -6.48 14.97 6.20
CA GLU A 43 -6.04 16.37 6.07
C GLU A 43 -4.76 16.50 5.21
N ALA A 44 -3.79 15.60 5.41
CA ALA A 44 -2.58 15.56 4.58
C ALA A 44 -2.92 15.32 3.10
N LEU A 45 -3.83 14.38 2.82
CA LEU A 45 -4.23 14.01 1.45
C LEU A 45 -5.01 15.13 0.74
N GLU A 46 -5.77 15.95 1.48
CA GLU A 46 -6.47 17.12 0.92
C GLU A 46 -5.50 18.25 0.51
N MET A 47 -4.35 18.33 1.17
CA MET A 47 -3.37 19.40 0.96
C MET A 47 -2.22 19.01 0.02
N GLU A 48 -1.92 17.72 -0.11
CA GLU A 48 -0.82 17.22 -0.93
C GLU A 48 -1.20 17.09 -2.42
N ASP A 49 -0.37 17.63 -3.30
CA ASP A 49 -0.57 17.58 -4.75
C ASP A 49 0.36 16.56 -5.43
N ASP A 50 1.50 16.18 -4.82
CA ASP A 50 2.44 15.22 -5.39
C ASP A 50 1.88 13.78 -5.34
N PRO A 51 1.76 13.07 -6.48
CA PRO A 51 1.17 11.75 -6.51
C PRO A 51 1.98 10.70 -5.73
N ASN A 52 3.31 10.84 -5.62
CA ASN A 52 4.12 9.89 -4.86
C ASN A 52 3.86 10.02 -3.36
N ASP A 53 3.83 11.26 -2.86
CA ASP A 53 3.55 11.56 -1.45
C ASP A 53 2.11 11.18 -1.08
N ARG A 54 1.13 11.49 -1.94
CA ARG A 54 -0.25 10.98 -1.81
C ARG A 54 -0.29 9.45 -1.75
N GLY A 55 0.53 8.78 -2.56
CA GLY A 55 0.68 7.32 -2.53
C GLY A 55 1.16 6.79 -1.17
N TYR A 56 2.12 7.45 -0.52
CA TYR A 56 2.57 7.07 0.83
C TYR A 56 1.50 7.31 1.89
N ILE A 57 0.76 8.42 1.81
CA ILE A 57 -0.36 8.72 2.72
C ILE A 57 -1.42 7.61 2.63
N LEU A 58 -1.87 7.27 1.42
CA LEU A 58 -2.84 6.20 1.18
C LEU A 58 -2.33 4.83 1.66
N TYR A 59 -1.04 4.53 1.44
CA TYR A 59 -0.42 3.31 1.96
C TYR A 59 -0.50 3.23 3.49
N ASN A 60 -0.22 4.31 4.21
CA ASN A 60 -0.31 4.31 5.67
C ASN A 60 -1.75 4.18 6.17
N MET A 61 -2.73 4.77 5.48
CA MET A 61 -4.14 4.53 5.78
C MET A 61 -4.49 3.04 5.59
N GLY A 62 -3.99 2.41 4.51
CA GLY A 62 -4.14 0.97 4.28
C GLY A 62 -3.53 0.10 5.39
N LEU A 63 -2.37 0.49 5.93
CA LEU A 63 -1.75 -0.17 7.10
C LEU A 63 -2.68 -0.15 8.32
N ILE A 64 -3.34 0.97 8.59
CA ILE A 64 -4.28 1.10 9.71
C ILE A 64 -5.47 0.15 9.55
N TYR A 65 -6.10 0.11 8.37
CA TYR A 65 -7.21 -0.80 8.11
C TYR A 65 -6.79 -2.27 8.20
N ALA A 66 -5.59 -2.60 7.71
CA ALA A 66 -5.05 -3.96 7.84
C ALA A 66 -4.84 -4.35 9.32
N SER A 67 -4.29 -3.45 10.14
CA SER A 67 -4.12 -3.69 11.59
C SER A 67 -5.46 -3.86 12.33
N ASN A 68 -6.53 -3.23 11.85
CA ASN A 68 -7.88 -3.40 12.37
C ASN A 68 -8.61 -4.65 11.82
N GLY A 69 -7.97 -5.42 10.93
CA GLY A 69 -8.56 -6.60 10.30
C GLY A 69 -9.53 -6.30 9.15
N ASP A 70 -9.70 -5.04 8.75
CA ASP A 70 -10.51 -4.66 7.59
C ASP A 70 -9.67 -4.78 6.31
N HIS A 71 -9.46 -6.02 5.89
CA HIS A 71 -8.62 -6.34 4.75
C HIS A 71 -9.16 -5.80 3.41
N ASN A 72 -10.49 -5.71 3.26
CA ASN A 72 -11.09 -5.18 2.04
C ASN A 72 -10.77 -3.69 1.89
N LYS A 73 -10.95 -2.91 2.96
CA LYS A 73 -10.62 -1.49 2.95
C LYS A 73 -9.11 -1.25 2.84
N ALA A 74 -8.30 -2.10 3.47
CA ALA A 74 -6.85 -2.07 3.28
C ALA A 74 -6.46 -2.26 1.80
N LEU A 75 -7.04 -3.25 1.10
CA LEU A 75 -6.82 -3.46 -0.32
C LEU A 75 -7.23 -2.24 -1.17
N GLU A 76 -8.37 -1.61 -0.88
CA GLU A 76 -8.80 -0.39 -1.57
C GLU A 76 -7.75 0.72 -1.48
N PHE A 77 -7.22 0.98 -0.27
CA PHE A 77 -6.19 2.00 -0.07
C PHE A 77 -4.85 1.62 -0.69
N TYR A 78 -4.42 0.35 -0.57
CA TYR A 78 -3.18 -0.09 -1.19
C TYR A 78 -3.25 -0.02 -2.72
N HIS A 79 -4.38 -0.36 -3.34
CA HIS A 79 -4.57 -0.23 -4.78
C HIS A 79 -4.49 1.22 -5.24
N GLN A 80 -5.17 2.15 -4.55
CA GLN A 80 -5.05 3.57 -4.83
C GLN A 80 -3.60 4.06 -4.64
N ALA A 81 -2.90 3.56 -3.61
CA ALA A 81 -1.50 3.91 -3.37
C ALA A 81 -0.59 3.49 -4.53
N ILE A 82 -0.71 2.26 -5.05
CA ILE A 82 0.12 1.79 -6.18
C ILE A 82 -0.30 2.36 -7.54
N GLU A 83 -1.54 2.84 -7.66
CA GLU A 83 -2.01 3.58 -8.84
C GLU A 83 -1.34 4.96 -8.92
N LEU A 84 -1.24 5.67 -7.80
CA LEU A 84 -0.54 6.96 -7.74
C LEU A 84 0.98 6.82 -7.71
N ASN A 85 1.49 5.85 -6.93
CA ASN A 85 2.90 5.58 -6.76
C ASN A 85 3.21 4.11 -7.05
N PRO A 86 3.52 3.76 -8.31
CA PRO A 86 3.90 2.40 -8.69
C PRO A 86 5.19 1.91 -8.03
N GLN A 87 5.95 2.78 -7.36
CA GLN A 87 7.22 2.48 -6.69
C GLN A 87 7.09 2.10 -5.20
N LEU A 88 5.98 1.45 -4.82
CA LEU A 88 5.70 1.00 -3.45
C LEU A 88 5.72 -0.54 -3.33
N PRO A 89 6.91 -1.17 -3.25
CA PRO A 89 6.99 -2.63 -3.10
C PRO A 89 6.38 -3.12 -1.78
N GLN A 90 6.36 -2.27 -0.75
CA GLN A 90 5.72 -2.56 0.54
C GLN A 90 4.19 -2.72 0.38
N ALA A 91 3.55 -1.85 -0.42
CA ALA A 91 2.12 -1.93 -0.70
C ALA A 91 1.79 -3.18 -1.51
N LEU A 92 2.59 -3.50 -2.54
CA LEU A 92 2.46 -4.73 -3.31
C LEU A 92 2.58 -5.97 -2.41
N ASN A 93 3.57 -6.00 -1.51
CA ASN A 93 3.72 -7.07 -0.54
C ASN A 93 2.50 -7.22 0.38
N ASN A 94 1.96 -6.12 0.91
CA ASN A 94 0.80 -6.18 1.79
C ASN A 94 -0.47 -6.63 1.07
N ILE A 95 -0.67 -6.22 -0.19
CA ILE A 95 -1.74 -6.75 -1.05
C ILE A 95 -1.58 -8.27 -1.21
N ALA A 96 -0.37 -8.74 -1.53
CA ALA A 96 -0.09 -10.15 -1.71
C ALA A 96 -0.36 -10.97 -0.44
N VAL A 97 0.06 -10.45 0.72
CA VAL A 97 -0.19 -11.08 2.03
C VAL A 97 -1.69 -11.20 2.31
N ILE A 98 -2.48 -10.16 2.00
CA ILE A 98 -3.94 -10.21 2.17
C ILE A 98 -4.56 -11.27 1.26
N TYR A 99 -4.19 -11.31 -0.02
CA TYR A 99 -4.71 -12.34 -0.93
C TYR A 99 -4.29 -13.75 -0.52
N HIS A 100 -3.05 -13.94 -0.06
CA HIS A 100 -2.59 -15.22 0.47
C HIS A 100 -3.43 -15.64 1.68
N PHE A 101 -3.66 -14.74 2.64
CA PHE A 101 -4.51 -15.00 3.79
C PHE A 101 -5.95 -15.37 3.40
N GLN A 102 -6.54 -14.62 2.46
CA GLN A 102 -7.88 -14.92 1.94
C GLN A 102 -7.91 -16.29 1.24
N GLY A 103 -6.84 -16.65 0.51
CA GLY A 103 -6.70 -17.96 -0.14
C GLY A 103 -6.64 -19.12 0.85
N GLU A 104 -5.87 -18.98 1.93
CA GLU A 104 -5.83 -19.99 3.01
C GLU A 104 -7.22 -20.16 3.64
N ARG A 105 -7.93 -19.04 3.92
CA ARG A 105 -9.30 -19.10 4.47
C ARG A 105 -10.30 -19.74 3.51
N ALA A 106 -10.22 -19.45 2.21
CA ALA A 106 -11.08 -20.05 1.20
C ALA A 106 -10.88 -21.57 1.18
N LYS A 107 -9.62 -22.03 1.16
CA LYS A 107 -9.25 -23.43 1.23
C LYS A 107 -9.72 -24.11 2.51
N GLU A 108 -9.59 -23.47 3.67
CA GLU A 108 -10.12 -23.98 4.95
C GLU A 108 -11.64 -24.13 4.94
N SER A 109 -12.35 -23.25 4.23
CA SER A 109 -13.80 -23.30 4.07
C SER A 109 -14.29 -24.30 3.00
N GLY A 110 -13.36 -24.94 2.27
CA GLY A 110 -13.66 -25.89 1.20
C GLY A 110 -13.82 -25.26 -0.20
N ASP A 111 -13.62 -23.95 -0.33
CA ASP A 111 -13.55 -23.26 -1.62
C ASP A 111 -12.13 -23.34 -2.19
N HIS A 112 -11.79 -24.51 -2.72
CA HIS A 112 -10.46 -24.77 -3.26
C HIS A 112 -10.16 -23.93 -4.51
N ASP A 113 -11.11 -23.82 -5.44
CA ASP A 113 -10.91 -23.09 -6.69
C ASP A 113 -10.76 -21.58 -6.44
N GLY A 114 -11.60 -21.02 -5.54
CA GLY A 114 -11.46 -19.62 -5.11
C GLY A 114 -10.14 -19.39 -4.37
N GLY A 115 -9.72 -20.34 -3.53
CA GLY A 115 -8.42 -20.29 -2.85
C GLY A 115 -7.23 -20.25 -3.80
N GLU A 116 -7.21 -21.10 -4.83
CA GLU A 116 -6.13 -21.10 -5.83
C GLU A 116 -6.09 -19.81 -6.63
N ALA A 117 -7.24 -19.23 -7.01
CA ALA A 117 -7.28 -17.94 -7.68
C ALA A 117 -6.68 -16.80 -6.81
N LEU A 118 -6.97 -16.81 -5.51
CA LEU A 118 -6.41 -15.84 -4.56
C LEU A 118 -4.89 -16.03 -4.38
N PHE A 119 -4.41 -17.28 -4.35
CA PHE A 119 -2.97 -17.56 -4.33
C PHE A 119 -2.26 -17.08 -5.60
N ASP A 120 -2.91 -17.18 -6.77
CA ASP A 120 -2.35 -16.67 -8.01
C ASP A 120 -2.28 -15.14 -8.02
N GLN A 121 -3.28 -14.46 -7.43
CA GLN A 121 -3.20 -13.01 -7.20
C GLN A 121 -2.05 -12.66 -6.26
N ALA A 122 -1.92 -13.35 -5.13
CA ALA A 122 -0.80 -13.12 -4.20
C ALA A 122 0.56 -13.26 -4.90
N ALA A 123 0.69 -14.27 -5.78
CA ALA A 123 1.91 -14.49 -6.53
C ALA A 123 2.27 -13.34 -7.47
N ASP A 124 1.30 -12.80 -8.23
CA ASP A 124 1.54 -11.65 -9.13
C ASP A 124 2.09 -10.45 -8.36
N TYR A 125 1.45 -10.11 -7.24
CA TYR A 125 1.87 -8.98 -6.42
C TYR A 125 3.24 -9.18 -5.77
N TRP A 126 3.55 -10.38 -5.26
CA TRP A 126 4.87 -10.68 -4.73
C TRP A 126 5.96 -10.65 -5.81
N ILE A 127 5.69 -11.18 -7.02
CA ILE A 127 6.63 -11.11 -8.15
C ILE A 127 6.97 -9.66 -8.47
N ARG A 128 5.97 -8.77 -8.51
CA ARG A 128 6.17 -7.34 -8.75
C ARG A 128 6.98 -6.69 -7.62
N ALA A 129 6.67 -7.00 -6.36
CA ALA A 129 7.41 -6.49 -5.20
C ALA A 129 8.89 -6.94 -5.21
N ILE A 130 9.16 -8.22 -5.48
CA ILE A 130 10.50 -8.81 -5.54
C ILE A 130 11.33 -8.22 -6.68
N ARG A 131 10.73 -7.96 -7.85
CA ARG A 131 11.44 -7.30 -8.96
C ARG A 131 11.98 -5.91 -8.58
N MET A 132 11.31 -5.23 -7.66
CA MET A 132 11.69 -3.89 -7.20
C MET A 132 12.64 -3.94 -6.00
N ALA A 133 12.47 -4.91 -5.11
CA ALA A 133 13.29 -5.08 -3.91
C ALA A 133 13.65 -6.58 -3.70
N PRO A 134 14.60 -7.12 -4.48
CA PRO A 134 14.87 -8.56 -4.56
C PRO A 134 15.41 -9.17 -3.27
N ASN A 135 15.86 -8.36 -2.31
CA ASN A 135 16.40 -8.85 -1.03
C ASN A 135 15.42 -8.68 0.14
N ASN A 136 14.21 -8.12 -0.08
CA ASN A 136 13.31 -7.72 1.02
C ASN A 136 12.21 -8.74 1.34
N TYR A 137 11.89 -9.67 0.44
CA TYR A 137 10.73 -10.57 0.57
C TYR A 137 11.14 -12.04 0.40
N ILE A 138 12.01 -12.53 1.28
CA ILE A 138 12.60 -13.89 1.18
C ILE A 138 11.53 -14.96 1.42
N GLU A 139 10.59 -14.74 2.34
CA GLU A 139 9.48 -15.65 2.60
C GLU A 139 8.60 -15.80 1.36
N ALA A 140 8.28 -14.69 0.69
CA ALA A 140 7.52 -14.70 -0.55
C ALA A 140 8.26 -15.45 -1.67
N GLN A 141 9.58 -15.24 -1.81
CA GLN A 141 10.40 -15.99 -2.78
C GLN A 141 10.36 -17.50 -2.51
N ASN A 142 10.50 -17.90 -1.25
CA ASN A 142 10.44 -19.29 -0.85
C ASN A 142 9.06 -19.89 -1.16
N TRP A 143 7.99 -19.19 -0.80
CA TRP A 143 6.62 -19.63 -1.07
C TRP A 143 6.33 -19.76 -2.57
N LEU A 144 6.75 -18.79 -3.39
CA LEU A 144 6.62 -18.84 -4.84
C LEU A 144 7.36 -20.04 -5.44
N LYS A 145 8.56 -20.34 -4.93
CA LYS A 145 9.35 -21.49 -5.36
C LYS A 145 8.71 -22.82 -4.96
N THR A 146 8.26 -22.98 -3.72
CA THR A 146 7.71 -24.24 -3.22
C THR A 146 6.34 -24.55 -3.82
N THR A 147 5.56 -23.53 -4.17
CA THR A 147 4.25 -23.69 -4.81
C THR A 147 4.32 -23.78 -6.35
N GLY A 148 5.50 -23.62 -6.95
CA GLY A 148 5.66 -23.61 -8.40
C GLY A 148 5.13 -22.34 -9.09
N ARG A 149 4.85 -21.28 -8.32
CA ARG A 149 4.35 -19.99 -8.79
C ARG A 149 5.45 -19.00 -9.19
N SER A 150 6.72 -19.37 -9.00
CA SER A 150 7.84 -18.64 -9.58
C SER A 150 8.16 -19.15 -10.98
N GLN A 151 8.05 -18.28 -12.00
CA GLN A 151 8.75 -18.46 -13.28
C GLN A 151 10.09 -17.68 -13.32
N ILE A 152 10.49 -17.08 -12.20
CA ILE A 152 11.74 -16.31 -12.16
C ILE A 152 12.88 -17.31 -11.97
N ASP A 153 13.58 -17.62 -13.06
CA ASP A 153 14.94 -18.14 -13.03
C ASP A 153 15.85 -17.07 -12.41
N VAL A 154 15.82 -16.91 -11.09
CA VAL A 154 16.75 -16.02 -10.38
C VAL A 154 18.10 -16.75 -10.34
N PHE A 155 18.92 -16.55 -11.36
CA PHE A 155 20.34 -16.81 -11.27
C PHE A 155 20.93 -15.80 -10.26
N PHE A 156 21.31 -16.30 -9.09
CA PHE A 156 22.18 -15.58 -8.15
C PHE A 156 23.63 -15.62 -8.63
#